data_AF-A0A820NCU5-F1
#
_entry.id   AF-A0A820NCU5-F1
#
_cell.length_a   1.000
_cell.length_b   1.000
_cell.length_c   1.000
_cell.angle_alpha   90.00
_cell.angle_beta   90.00
_cell.angle_gamma   90.00
#
_symmetry.space_group_name_H-M   'P 1'
#
loop_
_entity.id
_entity.type
_entity.pdbx_description
1 polymer ?
#
loop_
_entity_poly.entity_id
_entity_poly.type
_entity_poly.pdbx_seq_one_letter_code
_entity_poly.pdbx_strand_id
1 'polypeptide(L)'
;EYYCTKDNNIAFNIFNLGLKKYGQNVDYILAYIDYMTHLNEDHNARVLFERVLSSDNLILKQSQLPIWNEFLKFESQVGDLQSIKKVEKRRLNIYLDLNELDNRETLLLIDRYKFLNLLPCSNDELKLLGYRDTFSRTSSSLLSSTS
;
A
#
# COMPACT_ATOMS: atom_id res chain seq x y z
N GLU A 1 16.09 16.41 11.93
CA GLU A 1 17.05 15.76 12.86
C GLU A 1 17.50 14.35 12.47
N TYR A 2 16.82 13.60 11.59
CA TYR A 2 17.30 12.29 11.09
C TYR A 2 18.70 12.34 10.42
N TYR A 3 19.06 13.45 9.79
CA TYR A 3 20.35 13.60 9.09
C TYR A 3 21.55 13.94 10.00
N CYS A 4 21.39 14.08 11.32
CA CYS A 4 22.46 14.60 12.18
C CYS A 4 23.12 13.56 13.11
N THR A 5 22.44 12.46 13.48
CA THR A 5 22.99 11.50 14.48
C THR A 5 23.10 10.05 14.01
N LYS A 6 22.47 9.66 12.88
CA LYS A 6 22.37 8.25 12.43
C LYS A 6 21.74 7.28 13.46
N ASP A 7 21.12 7.79 14.53
CA ASP A 7 20.47 6.97 15.54
C ASP A 7 19.03 6.62 15.12
N ASN A 8 18.87 5.49 14.42
CA ASN A 8 17.58 4.94 14.02
C ASN A 8 16.61 4.78 15.20
N ASN A 9 17.13 4.56 16.41
CA ASN A 9 16.37 4.40 17.65
C ASN A 9 15.58 5.65 18.04
N ILE A 10 16.12 6.85 17.81
CA ILE A 10 15.44 8.11 18.17
C ILE A 10 14.24 8.33 17.25
N ALA A 11 14.44 8.18 15.93
CA ALA A 11 13.38 8.29 14.95
C ALA A 11 12.27 7.24 15.19
N PHE A 12 12.66 5.98 15.48
CA PHE A 12 11.70 4.93 15.84
C PHE A 12 10.89 5.28 17.10
N ASN A 13 11.53 5.83 18.13
CA ASN A 13 10.83 6.25 19.35
C ASN A 13 9.85 7.41 19.10
N ILE A 14 10.25 8.40 18.29
CA ILE A 14 9.38 9.51 17.91
C ILE A 14 8.16 8.99 17.14
N PHE A 15 8.37 8.13 16.15
CA PHE A 15 7.27 7.56 15.37
C PHE A 15 6.33 6.70 16.22
N ASN A 16 6.86 5.93 17.19
CA ASN A 16 6.02 5.16 18.10
C ASN A 16 5.22 6.04 19.07
N LEU A 17 5.80 7.13 19.56
CA LEU A 17 5.07 8.11 20.38
C LEU A 17 3.97 8.78 19.56
N GLY A 18 4.26 9.21 18.34
CA GLY A 18 3.28 9.81 17.46
C GLY A 18 2.17 8.81 17.07
N LEU A 19 2.48 7.53 16.87
CA LEU A 19 1.47 6.52 16.55
C LEU A 19 0.47 6.33 17.70
N LYS A 20 0.89 6.44 18.97
CA LYS A 20 -0.03 6.40 20.11
C LYS A 20 -1.06 7.54 20.10
N LYS A 21 -0.68 8.71 19.55
CA LYS A 21 -1.53 9.91 19.53
C LYS A 21 -2.30 10.09 18.22
N TYR A 22 -1.70 9.68 17.10
CA TYR A 22 -2.19 9.90 15.74
C TYR A 22 -2.41 8.60 14.97
N GLY A 23 -2.60 7.46 15.66
CA GLY A 23 -2.85 6.15 15.05
C GLY A 23 -4.14 6.04 14.23
N GLN A 24 -4.91 7.12 14.14
CA GLN A 24 -6.09 7.24 13.26
C GLN A 24 -5.83 8.05 12.00
N ASN A 25 -4.69 8.75 11.93
CA ASN A 25 -4.31 9.56 10.80
C ASN A 25 -3.56 8.69 9.78
N VAL A 26 -4.19 8.47 8.62
CA VAL A 26 -3.64 7.64 7.54
C VAL A 26 -2.36 8.23 6.98
N ASP A 27 -2.28 9.55 6.80
CA ASP A 27 -1.08 10.20 6.23
C ASP A 27 0.13 10.03 7.15
N TYR A 28 -0.10 10.13 8.47
CA TYR A 28 0.93 9.86 9.47
C TYR A 28 1.42 8.42 9.41
N ILE A 29 0.48 7.47 9.31
CA ILE A 29 0.78 6.04 9.20
C ILE A 29 1.58 5.75 7.93
N LEU A 30 1.17 6.29 6.79
CA LEU A 30 1.86 6.11 5.52
C LEU A 30 3.29 6.66 5.59
N ALA A 31 3.50 7.83 6.19
CA ALA A 31 4.83 8.39 6.41
C ALA A 31 5.70 7.49 7.32
N TYR A 32 5.10 6.88 8.34
CA TYR A 32 5.83 5.94 9.20
C TYR A 32 6.16 4.63 8.47
N ILE A 33 5.23 4.10 7.68
CA ILE A 33 5.46 2.92 6.85
C ILE A 33 6.58 3.19 5.84
N ASP A 34 6.52 4.31 5.13
CA ASP A 34 7.54 4.73 4.16
C ASP A 34 8.91 4.84 4.83
N TYR A 35 8.98 5.44 6.02
CA TYR A 35 10.22 5.46 6.80
C TYR A 35 10.74 4.04 7.10
N MET A 36 9.88 3.13 7.57
CA MET A 36 10.29 1.78 7.97
C MET A 36 10.70 0.89 6.79
N THR A 37 10.02 1.00 5.64
CA THR A 37 10.37 0.21 4.45
C THR A 37 11.73 0.62 3.87
N HIS A 38 12.14 1.89 4.03
CA HIS A 38 13.46 2.37 3.62
C HIS A 38 14.61 1.95 4.56
N LEU A 39 14.31 1.42 5.75
CA LEU A 39 15.34 0.90 6.66
C LEU A 39 15.81 -0.53 6.31
N ASN A 40 15.21 -1.18 5.31
CA ASN A 40 15.47 -2.57 4.93
C ASN A 40 15.29 -3.58 6.09
N GLU A 41 14.42 -3.27 7.06
CA GLU A 41 14.04 -4.17 8.15
C GLU A 41 12.67 -4.79 7.87
N ASP A 42 12.60 -5.69 6.88
CA ASP A 42 11.33 -6.25 6.36
C ASP A 42 10.44 -6.88 7.45
N HIS A 43 11.05 -7.52 8.44
CA HIS A 43 10.32 -8.07 9.57
C HIS A 43 9.60 -6.97 10.36
N ASN A 44 10.32 -5.88 10.67
CA ASN A 44 9.78 -4.78 11.47
C ASN A 44 8.73 -3.98 10.68
N ALA A 45 8.93 -3.78 9.38
CA ALA A 45 7.94 -3.17 8.50
C ALA A 45 6.64 -4.02 8.45
N ARG A 46 6.76 -5.34 8.30
CA ARG A 46 5.60 -6.25 8.29
C ARG A 46 4.84 -6.25 9.62
N VAL A 47 5.56 -6.23 10.75
CA VAL A 47 4.96 -6.07 12.08
C VAL A 47 4.22 -4.75 12.20
N LEU A 48 4.75 -3.65 11.65
CA LEU A 48 4.07 -2.36 11.64
C LEU A 48 2.78 -2.40 10.82
N PHE A 49 2.80 -2.96 9.60
CA PHE A 49 1.61 -3.13 8.76
C PHE A 49 0.51 -3.89 9.51
N GLU A 50 0.85 -5.05 10.08
CA GLU A 50 -0.12 -5.87 10.82
C GLU A 50 -0.64 -5.15 12.05
N ARG A 51 0.24 -4.46 12.79
CA ARG A 51 -0.18 -3.69 13.96
C ARG A 51 -1.19 -2.63 13.58
N VAL A 52 -0.92 -1.83 12.55
CA VAL A 52 -1.80 -0.74 12.09
C VAL A 52 -3.13 -1.25 11.54
N LEU A 53 -3.11 -2.38 10.81
CA LEU A 53 -4.29 -2.99 10.21
C LEU A 53 -5.05 -3.94 11.17
N SER A 54 -4.57 -4.10 12.40
CA SER A 54 -5.25 -4.88 13.44
C SER A 54 -6.54 -4.19 13.87
N SER A 55 -7.52 -4.99 14.28
CA SER A 55 -8.85 -4.57 14.73
C SER A 55 -8.84 -3.55 15.88
N ASP A 56 -7.73 -3.50 16.63
CA ASP A 56 -7.54 -2.60 17.76
C ASP A 56 -7.32 -1.13 17.35
N ASN A 57 -6.98 -0.86 16.08
CA ASN A 57 -6.92 0.51 15.58
C ASN A 57 -8.28 0.93 15.02
N LEU A 58 -8.82 2.03 15.55
CA LEU A 58 -10.11 2.63 15.16
C LEU A 58 -10.12 3.28 13.75
N ILE A 59 -9.28 2.84 12.82
CA ILE A 59 -9.17 3.44 11.48
C ILE A 59 -10.43 3.03 10.72
N LEU A 60 -11.11 4.02 10.11
CA LEU A 60 -12.27 3.72 9.27
C LEU A 60 -11.84 2.80 8.11
N LYS A 61 -12.62 1.76 7.83
CA LYS A 61 -12.32 0.76 6.78
C LYS A 61 -12.00 1.39 5.42
N GLN A 62 -12.74 2.43 5.02
CA GLN A 62 -12.51 3.17 3.78
C GLN A 62 -11.12 3.81 3.73
N SER A 63 -10.64 4.30 4.87
CA SER A 63 -9.35 4.96 5.03
C SER A 63 -8.19 3.98 5.16
N GLN A 64 -8.45 2.67 5.34
CA GLN A 64 -7.42 1.63 5.36
C GLN A 64 -6.92 1.24 3.96
N LEU A 65 -7.67 1.54 2.90
CA LEU A 65 -7.33 1.15 1.52
C LEU A 65 -5.94 1.59 1.05
N PRO A 66 -5.50 2.85 1.28
CA PRO A 66 -4.14 3.27 0.93
C PRO A 66 -3.05 2.44 1.63
N ILE A 67 -3.28 2.06 2.89
CA ILE A 67 -2.35 1.25 3.69
C ILE A 67 -2.26 -0.17 3.11
N TRP A 68 -3.40 -0.76 2.71
CA TRP A 68 -3.43 -2.06 2.03
C TRP A 68 -2.70 -2.04 0.69
N ASN A 69 -2.77 -0.94 -0.06
CA ASN A 69 -2.05 -0.80 -1.32
C ASN A 69 -0.53 -0.76 -1.12
N GLU A 70 -0.05 0.01 -0.14
CA GLU A 70 1.37 -0.01 0.22
C GLU A 70 1.82 -1.37 0.79
N PHE A 71 0.95 -2.07 1.54
CA PHE A 71 1.29 -3.41 2.02
C PHE A 71 1.45 -4.42 0.86
N LEU A 72 0.58 -4.38 -0.14
CA LEU A 72 0.73 -5.23 -1.33
C LEU A 72 1.96 -4.90 -2.16
N LYS A 73 2.27 -3.61 -2.30
CA LYS A 73 3.49 -3.16 -2.97
C LYS A 73 4.75 -3.60 -2.23
N PHE A 74 4.71 -3.57 -0.90
CA PHE A 74 5.79 -4.10 -0.07
C PHE A 74 5.95 -5.63 -0.25
N GLU A 75 4.87 -6.42 -0.13
CA GLU A 75 4.95 -7.87 -0.29
C GLU A 75 5.33 -8.30 -1.72
N SER A 76 4.99 -7.51 -2.75
CA SER A 76 5.44 -7.80 -4.11
C SER A 76 6.94 -7.56 -4.32
N GLN A 77 7.56 -6.71 -3.49
CA GLN A 77 8.99 -6.41 -3.54
C GLN A 77 9.84 -7.39 -2.72
N VAL A 78 9.40 -7.76 -1.51
CA VAL A 78 10.22 -8.56 -0.58
C VAL A 78 9.61 -9.91 -0.18
N GLY A 79 8.34 -10.14 -0.51
CA GLY A 79 7.57 -11.32 -0.09
C GLY A 79 7.60 -12.47 -1.10
N ASP A 80 6.78 -13.48 -0.81
CA ASP A 80 6.52 -14.63 -1.67
C ASP A 80 5.09 -14.63 -2.22
N LEU A 81 4.79 -15.49 -3.19
CA LEU A 81 3.45 -15.53 -3.79
C LEU A 81 2.34 -15.82 -2.76
N GLN A 82 2.64 -16.56 -1.70
CA GLN A 82 1.67 -16.91 -0.67
C GLN A 82 1.32 -15.72 0.23
N SER A 83 2.32 -14.93 0.64
CA SER A 83 2.11 -13.69 1.41
C SER A 83 1.33 -12.66 0.61
N ILE A 84 1.68 -12.44 -0.67
CA ILE A 84 0.93 -11.56 -1.57
C ILE A 84 -0.55 -11.96 -1.64
N LYS A 85 -0.84 -13.25 -1.89
CA LYS A 85 -2.22 -13.77 -1.94
C LYS A 85 -2.98 -13.59 -0.63
N LYS A 86 -2.31 -13.72 0.52
CA LYS A 86 -2.93 -13.50 1.83
C LYS A 86 -3.34 -12.05 2.03
N VAL A 87 -2.46 -11.11 1.69
CA VAL A 87 -2.77 -9.67 1.78
C VAL A 87 -3.86 -9.28 0.78
N GLU A 88 -3.80 -9.81 -0.45
CA GLU A 88 -4.80 -9.60 -1.49
C GLU A 88 -6.20 -10.05 -1.03
N LYS A 89 -6.30 -11.24 -0.43
CA LYS A 89 -7.55 -11.77 0.12
C LYS A 89 -8.09 -10.90 1.27
N ARG A 90 -7.23 -10.39 2.15
CA ARG A 90 -7.66 -9.49 3.25
C ARG A 90 -8.14 -8.14 2.72
N ARG A 91 -7.45 -7.57 1.72
CA ARG A 91 -7.88 -6.33 1.04
C ARG A 91 -9.24 -6.52 0.35
N LEU A 92 -9.47 -7.67 -0.29
CA LEU A 92 -10.76 -8.05 -0.86
C LEU A 92 -11.89 -8.03 0.16
N ASN A 93 -11.65 -8.57 1.37
CA ASN A 93 -12.65 -8.55 2.44
C ASN A 93 -13.07 -7.13 2.84
N ILE A 94 -12.15 -6.15 2.79
CA ILE A 94 -12.50 -4.75 3.03
C ILE A 94 -13.44 -4.22 1.95
N TYR A 95 -13.21 -4.55 0.68
CA TYR A 95 -14.13 -4.17 -0.41
C TYR A 95 -15.50 -4.87 -0.28
N LEU A 96 -15.52 -6.15 0.13
CA LEU A 96 -16.76 -6.87 0.45
C LEU A 96 -17.54 -6.16 1.54
N ASP A 97 -16.87 -5.79 2.63
CA ASP A 97 -17.48 -5.10 3.76
C ASP A 97 -18.00 -3.70 3.41
N LEU A 98 -17.39 -3.03 2.43
CA LEU A 98 -17.82 -1.72 1.94
C LEU A 98 -18.95 -1.81 0.89
N ASN A 99 -19.41 -3.02 0.52
CA ASN A 99 -20.38 -3.27 -0.56
C ASN A 99 -19.96 -2.66 -1.92
N GLU A 100 -18.66 -2.43 -2.15
CA GLU A 100 -18.13 -1.87 -3.40
C GLU A 100 -17.71 -2.97 -4.38
N LEU A 101 -18.52 -4.02 -4.52
CA LEU A 101 -18.07 -5.29 -5.10
C LEU A 101 -18.19 -5.47 -6.60
N ASP A 102 -18.96 -4.63 -7.29
CA ASP A 102 -19.20 -4.88 -8.71
C ASP A 102 -17.87 -4.91 -9.49
N ASN A 103 -17.55 -6.10 -10.01
CA ASN A 103 -16.40 -6.44 -10.85
C ASN A 103 -14.99 -6.26 -10.24
N ARG A 104 -14.83 -5.99 -8.95
CA ARG A 104 -13.51 -5.70 -8.35
C ARG A 104 -12.54 -6.87 -8.35
N GLU A 105 -13.01 -8.12 -8.21
CA GLU A 105 -12.11 -9.30 -8.21
C GLU A 105 -11.29 -9.39 -9.50
N THR A 106 -11.93 -9.19 -10.65
CA THR A 106 -11.26 -9.15 -11.97
C THR A 106 -10.27 -7.99 -12.06
N LEU A 107 -10.59 -6.83 -11.48
CA LEU A 107 -9.68 -5.68 -11.46
C LEU A 107 -8.41 -5.93 -10.64
N LEU A 108 -8.53 -6.65 -9.52
CA LEU A 108 -7.36 -6.98 -8.69
C LEU A 108 -6.45 -8.01 -9.38
N LEU A 109 -7.04 -8.95 -10.13
CA LEU A 109 -6.27 -9.84 -10.99
C LEU A 109 -5.45 -9.04 -12.03
N ILE A 110 -6.05 -8.02 -12.63
CA ILE A 110 -5.34 -7.12 -13.55
C ILE A 110 -4.17 -6.45 -12.85
N ASP A 111 -4.37 -5.89 -11.64
CA ASP A 111 -3.28 -5.27 -10.86
C ASP A 111 -2.16 -6.27 -10.50
N ARG A 112 -2.50 -7.52 -10.21
CA ARG A 112 -1.52 -8.56 -9.86
C ARG A 112 -0.63 -8.96 -11.02
N TYR A 113 -1.18 -9.01 -12.23
CA TYR A 113 -0.44 -9.40 -13.44
C TYR A 113 0.12 -8.20 -14.21
N LYS A 114 -0.18 -6.97 -13.78
CA LYS A 114 0.41 -5.77 -14.32
C LYS A 114 1.90 -5.73 -14.00
N PHE A 115 2.70 -5.35 -14.99
CA PHE A 115 4.11 -5.04 -14.80
C PHE A 115 4.47 -3.78 -15.58
N LEU A 116 4.86 -2.71 -14.87
CA LEU A 116 5.08 -1.39 -15.46
C LEU A 116 3.86 -0.93 -16.29
N ASN A 117 4.01 -0.80 -17.61
CA ASN A 117 2.98 -0.43 -18.57
C ASN A 117 2.35 -1.63 -19.29
N LEU A 118 2.75 -2.87 -18.96
CA LEU A 118 2.17 -4.08 -19.50
C LEU A 118 0.95 -4.49 -18.65
N LEU A 119 -0.17 -4.70 -19.34
CA LEU A 119 -1.43 -5.13 -18.77
C LEU A 119 -1.84 -6.48 -19.39
N PRO A 120 -2.53 -7.36 -18.64
CA PRO A 120 -2.91 -8.69 -19.12
C PRO A 120 -4.07 -8.67 -20.15
N CYS A 121 -4.70 -7.51 -20.36
CA CYS A 121 -5.84 -7.34 -21.27
C CYS A 121 -5.63 -6.10 -22.15
N SER A 122 -6.36 -6.04 -23.26
CA SER A 122 -6.38 -4.88 -24.16
C SER A 122 -7.06 -3.66 -23.51
N ASN A 123 -6.76 -2.45 -24.01
CA ASN A 123 -7.34 -1.21 -23.50
C ASN A 123 -8.88 -1.18 -23.56
N ASP A 124 -9.50 -1.83 -24.55
CA ASP A 124 -10.95 -1.84 -24.69
C ASP A 124 -11.60 -2.82 -23.70
N GLU A 125 -11.00 -3.99 -23.48
CA GLU A 125 -11.42 -4.92 -22.43
C GLU A 125 -11.30 -4.29 -21.04
N LEU A 126 -10.21 -3.57 -20.76
CA LEU A 126 -10.01 -2.86 -19.50
C LEU A 126 -11.07 -1.78 -19.26
N LYS A 127 -11.46 -1.02 -20.29
CA LYS A 127 -12.55 -0.04 -20.21
C LYS A 127 -13.89 -0.70 -19.90
N LEU A 128 -14.20 -1.82 -20.56
CA LEU A 128 -15.43 -2.58 -20.33
C LEU A 128 -15.51 -3.15 -18.90
N LEU A 129 -14.37 -3.57 -18.36
CA LEU A 129 -14.25 -4.02 -16.98
C LEU A 129 -14.31 -2.87 -15.96
N GLY A 130 -14.21 -1.62 -16.41
CA GLY A 130 -14.17 -0.45 -15.53
C GLY A 130 -12.82 -0.27 -14.82
N TYR A 131 -11.74 -0.87 -15.35
CA TYR A 131 -10.40 -0.71 -14.79
C TYR A 131 -9.93 0.74 -14.92
N ARG A 132 -9.55 1.34 -13.77
CA ARG A 132 -8.93 2.67 -13.71
C ARG A 132 -7.54 2.50 -13.13
N ASP A 133 -6.52 2.76 -13.94
CA ASP A 133 -5.14 2.64 -13.50
C ASP A 133 -4.88 3.62 -12.35
N THR A 134 -4.66 3.08 -11.15
CA THR A 134 -4.38 3.86 -9.94
C THR A 134 -2.94 4.37 -9.89
N PHE A 135 -2.05 3.84 -10.73
CA PHE A 135 -0.61 4.10 -10.69
C PHE A 135 -0.07 4.98 -11.83
N SER A 136 -0.86 5.37 -12.83
CA SER A 136 -0.36 6.11 -14.00
C SER A 136 0.01 7.60 -13.75
N ARG A 137 -0.13 8.10 -12.51
CA ARG A 137 0.24 9.49 -12.18
C ARG A 137 1.74 9.72 -12.07
N THR A 138 2.58 8.68 -12.01
CA THR A 138 4.04 8.85 -11.87
C THR A 138 4.82 8.79 -13.19
N SER A 139 4.24 8.30 -14.29
CA SER A 139 4.94 8.19 -15.58
C SER A 139 4.72 9.37 -16.52
N SER A 140 3.72 10.21 -16.30
CA SER A 140 3.47 11.41 -17.12
C SER A 140 4.43 12.57 -16.83
N SER A 141 5.15 12.56 -15.71
CA SER A 141 6.13 13.60 -15.36
C SER A 141 7.55 13.33 -15.90
N LEU A 142 7.83 12.13 -16.40
CA LEU A 142 9.16 11.77 -16.94
C LEU A 142 9.28 11.94 -18.46
N LEU A 143 8.18 12.21 -19.17
CA LEU A 143 8.15 12.37 -20.63
C LEU A 143 8.04 13.83 -21.10
N SER A 144 7.97 14.82 -20.19
CA SER A 144 7.86 16.24 -20.56
C SER A 144 9.18 17.02 -20.54
N SER A 145 10.32 16.38 -20.25
CA SER A 145 11.62 17.06 -20.13
C SER A 145 12.59 16.84 -21.30
N THR A 146 12.10 16.39 -22.46
CA THR A 146 12.88 16.42 -23.71
C THR A 146 12.08 17.08 -24.83
N SER A 147 12.20 18.39 -24.93
CA SER A 147 11.97 19.18 -26.15
C SER A 147 12.86 20.41 -26.08
#